data_AF-A0A0K9PDE9-F1
#
_entry.id   AF-A0A0K9PDE9-F1
#
_cell.length_a   1.000
_cell.length_b   1.000
_cell.length_c   1.000
_cell.angle_alpha   90.00
_cell.angle_beta   90.00
_cell.angle_gamma   90.00
#
_symmetry.space_group_name_H-M   'P 1'
#
loop_
_entity.id
_entity.type
_entity.pdbx_description
1 polymer ?
#
loop_
_entity_poly.entity_id
_entity_poly.type
_entity_poly.pdbx_seq_one_letter_code
_entity_poly.pdbx_strand_id
1 'polypeptide(L)'
;MNHCFGVRSWETQRQFRRGQRRERGETEFRSESSGISPIQSPTSTINLTNRAYHIAVRSESYTKIWYKIHRIDDSESTSSPASTILEPDKASISRALTEIPQTKTISLISDYFDYSEHTNHLCIDLHYSIGHARTIYDPLKDILLLPSPEISIAFGRFQTAANPFPELPSRDFDTVQHRLQALRDLLNTEMKRRRWRRKSGEIMQMEEAAKGAFVLRNELRTIERLVCRLHATVESNIGWLRMGERTEVAMMVVLELRRNLSGFDVQLGDLEQHLCSCLNFVNQTRVKLFHQVMFRRNTR
;
A
#
# COMPACT_ATOMS: atom_id res chain seq x y z
N MET A 1 30.90 17.82 -7.91
CA MET A 1 30.50 17.85 -6.49
C MET A 1 29.02 18.19 -6.47
N ASN A 2 28.15 17.17 -6.53
CA ASN A 2 26.70 17.37 -6.63
C ASN A 2 26.06 17.19 -5.25
N HIS A 3 25.21 18.16 -4.93
CA HIS A 3 24.46 18.33 -3.71
C HIS A 3 23.46 17.18 -3.47
N CYS A 4 23.60 16.48 -2.35
CA CYS A 4 22.51 15.73 -1.72
C CYS A 4 21.66 16.70 -0.88
N PHE A 5 20.54 17.17 -1.43
CA PHE A 5 19.45 17.77 -0.65
C PHE A 5 18.13 17.19 -1.16
N GLY A 6 17.39 16.50 -0.29
CA GLY A 6 16.05 16.01 -0.65
C GLY A 6 15.40 15.00 0.31
N VAL A 7 16.18 14.25 1.10
CA VAL A 7 15.61 13.07 1.81
C VAL A 7 15.12 13.36 3.25
N ARG A 8 15.29 14.57 3.80
CA ARG A 8 14.97 14.86 5.21
C ARG A 8 13.72 15.72 5.46
N SER A 9 12.94 16.07 4.44
CA SER A 9 11.87 17.06 4.61
C SER A 9 10.60 16.49 5.28
N TRP A 10 10.17 15.29 4.92
CA TRP A 10 8.81 14.83 5.25
C TRP A 10 8.67 14.22 6.67
N GLU A 11 9.65 13.45 7.16
CA GLU A 11 9.65 12.91 8.53
C GLU A 11 9.75 14.04 9.57
N THR A 12 10.54 15.06 9.27
CA THR A 12 10.74 16.25 10.12
C THR A 12 9.45 17.06 10.22
N GLN A 13 8.69 17.19 9.12
CA GLN A 13 7.39 17.87 9.11
C GLN A 13 6.29 17.11 9.86
N ARG A 14 6.33 15.77 9.85
CA ARG A 14 5.39 14.91 10.61
C ARG A 14 5.64 14.99 12.12
N GLN A 15 6.89 15.12 12.56
CA GLN A 15 7.20 15.34 13.98
C GLN A 15 6.81 16.73 14.46
N PHE A 16 7.04 17.77 13.65
CA PHE A 16 6.68 19.15 13.99
C PHE A 16 5.16 19.35 14.19
N ARG A 17 4.32 18.76 13.32
CA ARG A 17 2.84 18.82 13.47
C ARG A 17 2.30 18.05 14.68
N ARG A 18 3.02 17.05 15.19
CA ARG A 18 2.66 16.33 16.43
C ARG A 18 3.02 17.12 17.69
N GLY A 19 4.04 17.98 17.63
CA GLY A 19 4.40 18.92 18.71
C GLY A 19 3.34 19.99 18.92
N GLN A 20 2.91 20.67 17.83
CA GLN A 20 1.92 21.75 17.92
C GLN A 20 0.51 21.31 18.37
N ARG A 21 0.14 20.03 18.19
CA ARG A 21 -1.16 19.51 18.66
C ARG A 21 -1.18 19.25 20.17
N ARG A 22 -0.03 19.15 20.83
CA ARG A 22 0.07 18.95 22.29
C ARG A 22 0.01 20.27 23.09
N GLU A 23 0.33 21.40 22.46
CA GLU A 23 0.37 22.71 23.14
C GLU A 23 -0.94 23.50 23.06
N ARG A 24 -1.96 23.00 22.36
CA ARG A 24 -3.22 23.72 22.12
C ARG A 24 -4.46 23.00 22.67
N GLY A 25 -4.36 22.51 23.90
CA GLY A 25 -5.48 21.89 24.59
C GLY A 25 -5.53 22.33 26.05
N GLU A 26 -6.12 23.50 26.31
CA GLU A 26 -6.78 23.86 27.58
C GLU A 26 -7.33 25.29 27.45
N THR A 27 -8.59 25.41 27.02
CA THR A 27 -9.53 26.46 27.46
C THR A 27 -10.92 26.02 27.04
N GLU A 28 -11.66 25.52 28.02
CA GLU A 28 -13.03 25.06 27.97
C GLU A 28 -13.96 26.28 28.09
N PHE A 29 -14.80 26.53 27.09
CA PHE A 29 -15.93 27.47 27.23
C PHE A 29 -17.17 26.87 26.59
N ARG A 30 -18.20 26.72 27.43
CA ARG A 30 -19.48 26.06 27.15
C ARG A 30 -20.48 27.12 26.71
N SER A 31 -21.13 26.92 25.56
CA SER A 31 -22.38 27.61 25.21
C SER A 31 -23.20 26.75 24.24
N GLU A 32 -24.46 26.58 24.58
CA GLU A 32 -25.49 25.81 23.89
C GLU A 32 -26.13 26.63 22.76
N SER A 33 -26.35 26.04 21.58
CA SER A 33 -27.58 26.22 20.78
C SER A 33 -27.65 25.25 19.58
N SER A 34 -28.67 24.40 19.61
CA SER A 34 -29.56 23.93 18.55
C SER A 34 -29.10 23.87 17.08
N GLY A 35 -29.15 22.63 16.56
CA GLY A 35 -29.85 22.29 15.30
C GLY A 35 -29.14 22.62 13.98
N ILE A 36 -28.49 21.62 13.39
CA ILE A 36 -28.55 21.18 11.97
C ILE A 36 -27.69 19.91 11.88
N SER A 37 -28.30 18.78 11.53
CA SER A 37 -27.60 17.51 11.32
C SER A 37 -26.75 17.57 10.04
N PRO A 38 -25.42 17.35 10.09
CA PRO A 38 -24.63 17.20 8.88
C PRO A 38 -24.76 15.77 8.34
N ILE A 39 -25.00 15.71 7.02
CA ILE A 39 -24.99 14.53 6.17
C ILE A 39 -23.73 13.70 6.46
N GLN A 40 -23.94 12.44 6.81
CA GLN A 40 -22.91 11.46 7.11
C GLN A 40 -21.99 11.28 5.89
N SER A 41 -20.76 11.78 6.01
CA SER A 41 -19.65 11.34 5.17
C SER A 41 -19.29 9.91 5.60
N PRO A 42 -19.05 8.94 4.68
CA PRO A 42 -18.58 7.62 5.06
C PRO A 42 -17.09 7.72 5.42
N THR A 43 -16.80 8.31 6.58
CA THR A 43 -15.45 8.32 7.15
C THR A 43 -15.20 6.94 7.76
N SER A 44 -14.91 5.94 6.92
CA SER A 44 -14.15 4.79 7.40
C SER A 44 -12.70 5.27 7.59
N THR A 45 -12.42 5.91 8.72
CA THR A 45 -11.06 6.21 9.13
C THR A 45 -10.35 4.86 9.28
N ILE A 46 -9.58 4.47 8.26
CA ILE A 46 -8.73 3.29 8.28
C ILE A 46 -7.77 3.49 9.45
N ASN A 47 -7.99 2.77 10.54
CA ASN A 47 -7.32 3.01 11.81
C ASN A 47 -5.87 2.49 11.76
N LEU A 48 -4.99 3.29 11.15
CA LEU A 48 -3.52 3.17 11.19
C LEU A 48 -2.94 3.31 12.61
N THR A 49 -3.79 3.56 13.61
CA THR A 49 -3.45 3.74 15.04
C THR A 49 -3.19 2.45 15.79
N ASN A 50 -3.32 1.28 15.15
CA ASN A 50 -3.08 0.00 15.80
C ASN A 50 -1.60 -0.09 16.27
N ARG A 51 -1.39 -0.20 17.59
CA ARG A 51 -0.06 -0.32 18.21
C ARG A 51 0.77 -1.46 17.61
N ALA A 52 0.15 -2.58 17.23
CA ALA A 52 0.83 -3.70 16.59
C ALA A 52 1.33 -3.35 15.18
N TYR A 53 0.54 -2.56 14.43
CA TYR A 53 0.92 -2.05 13.11
C TYR A 53 2.11 -1.08 13.20
N HIS A 54 2.11 -0.19 14.21
CA HIS A 54 3.25 0.70 14.49
C HIS A 54 4.53 -0.04 14.94
N ILE A 55 4.41 -1.22 15.53
CA ILE A 55 5.57 -2.07 15.88
C ILE A 55 6.07 -2.80 14.63
N ALA A 56 5.17 -3.31 13.79
CA ALA A 56 5.53 -4.01 12.55
C ALA A 56 6.32 -3.13 11.56
N VAL A 57 5.95 -1.86 11.43
CA VAL A 57 6.62 -0.87 10.57
C VAL A 57 8.02 -0.50 11.06
N ARG A 58 8.37 -0.85 12.31
CA ARG A 58 9.71 -0.64 12.90
C ARG A 58 10.56 -1.89 12.90
N SER A 59 10.09 -3.00 12.34
CA SER A 59 10.87 -4.22 12.27
C SER A 59 11.98 -4.11 11.24
N GLU A 60 13.10 -4.80 11.47
CA GLU A 60 14.20 -4.85 10.53
C GLU A 60 13.78 -5.41 9.16
N SER A 61 12.85 -6.38 9.15
CA SER A 61 12.31 -6.96 7.92
C SER A 61 11.49 -5.95 7.11
N TYR A 62 10.75 -5.07 7.78
CA TYR A 62 10.03 -3.98 7.15
C TYR A 62 10.99 -2.94 6.56
N THR A 63 11.99 -2.49 7.34
CA THR A 63 12.97 -1.50 6.87
C THR A 63 13.75 -2.00 5.64
N LYS A 64 14.09 -3.29 5.59
CA LYS A 64 14.72 -3.91 4.42
C LYS A 64 13.83 -3.81 3.18
N ILE A 65 12.54 -4.10 3.31
CA ILE A 65 11.59 -4.05 2.20
C ILE A 65 11.32 -2.61 1.76
N TRP A 66 11.16 -1.70 2.71
CA TRP A 66 11.06 -0.27 2.45
C TRP A 66 12.23 0.21 1.60
N TYR A 67 13.46 -0.10 2.01
CA TYR A 67 14.67 0.25 1.27
C TYR A 67 14.72 -0.38 -0.14
N LYS A 68 14.33 -1.65 -0.28
CA LYS A 68 14.29 -2.32 -1.59
C LYS A 68 13.29 -1.68 -2.55
N ILE A 69 12.12 -1.30 -2.06
CA ILE A 69 11.07 -0.67 -2.87
C ILE A 69 11.51 0.74 -3.31
N HIS A 70 12.04 1.54 -2.40
CA HIS A 70 12.46 2.92 -2.72
C HIS A 70 13.74 3.00 -3.57
N ARG A 71 14.47 1.90 -3.73
CA ARG A 71 15.60 1.80 -4.67
C ARG A 71 15.19 1.49 -6.10
N ILE A 72 13.92 1.13 -6.33
CA ILE A 72 13.40 0.84 -7.66
C ILE A 72 13.51 2.08 -8.55
N ASP A 73 13.27 3.27 -7.99
CA ASP A 73 13.27 4.54 -8.73
C ASP A 73 14.68 5.00 -9.16
N ASP A 74 15.75 4.52 -8.52
CA ASP A 74 17.13 4.98 -8.77
C ASP A 74 17.89 4.16 -9.82
N SER A 75 17.35 3.03 -10.32
CA SER A 75 18.11 2.09 -11.15
C SER A 75 17.62 2.02 -12.60
N GLU A 76 18.32 2.71 -13.51
CA GLU A 76 18.27 2.54 -14.97
C GLU A 76 18.80 1.17 -15.45
N SER A 77 19.15 0.26 -14.53
CA SER A 77 19.80 -1.01 -14.82
C SER A 77 18.81 -2.17 -15.00
N THR A 78 19.02 -2.88 -16.10
CA THR A 78 18.25 -3.96 -16.76
C THR A 78 17.96 -5.24 -15.96
N SER A 79 18.10 -5.26 -14.62
CA SER A 79 17.70 -6.39 -13.79
C SER A 79 16.32 -6.16 -13.19
N SER A 80 15.32 -6.97 -13.56
CA SER A 80 13.93 -6.85 -13.09
C SER A 80 13.86 -6.72 -11.55
N PRO A 81 13.45 -5.56 -11.00
CA PRO A 81 13.49 -5.26 -9.56
C PRO A 81 12.60 -6.18 -8.72
N ALA A 82 11.59 -6.80 -9.36
CA ALA A 82 10.69 -7.76 -8.72
C ALA A 82 11.41 -8.99 -8.14
N SER A 83 12.55 -9.39 -8.71
CA SER A 83 13.28 -10.60 -8.30
C SER A 83 14.02 -10.47 -6.96
N THR A 84 14.28 -9.23 -6.51
CA THR A 84 15.09 -8.97 -5.30
C THR A 84 14.25 -8.69 -4.06
N ILE A 85 12.96 -8.32 -4.22
CA ILE A 85 12.08 -8.01 -3.09
C ILE A 85 11.69 -9.26 -2.32
N LEU A 86 11.34 -10.33 -3.05
CA LEU A 86 10.80 -11.54 -2.44
C LEU A 86 11.88 -12.50 -1.95
N GLU A 87 11.77 -12.93 -0.70
CA GLU A 87 12.68 -13.92 -0.10
C GLU A 87 11.86 -15.11 0.45
N PRO A 88 12.25 -16.37 0.18
CA PRO A 88 13.31 -16.79 -0.74
C PRO A 88 12.94 -16.52 -2.21
N ASP A 89 13.91 -16.52 -3.11
CA ASP A 89 13.68 -16.26 -4.53
C ASP A 89 12.96 -17.43 -5.24
N LYS A 90 12.35 -17.14 -6.39
CA LYS A 90 11.60 -18.12 -7.18
C LYS A 90 12.44 -19.35 -7.54
N ALA A 91 13.72 -19.19 -7.89
CA ALA A 91 14.56 -20.32 -8.28
C ALA A 91 14.87 -21.23 -7.08
N SER A 92 15.10 -20.67 -5.90
CA SER A 92 15.23 -21.44 -4.65
C SER A 92 13.96 -22.22 -4.31
N ILE A 93 12.79 -21.60 -4.48
CA ILE A 93 11.49 -22.26 -4.30
C ILE A 93 11.31 -23.42 -5.28
N SER A 94 11.53 -23.17 -6.58
CA SER A 94 11.38 -24.22 -7.61
C SER A 94 12.28 -25.42 -7.34
N ARG A 95 13.56 -25.19 -6.99
CA ARG A 95 14.51 -26.26 -6.64
C ARG A 95 14.05 -27.06 -5.41
N ALA A 96 13.56 -26.38 -4.37
CA ALA A 96 13.08 -27.06 -3.17
C ALA A 96 11.82 -27.91 -3.44
N LEU A 97 10.93 -27.45 -4.32
CA LEU A 97 9.69 -28.14 -4.67
C LEU A 97 9.90 -29.35 -5.60
N THR A 98 10.93 -29.34 -6.46
CA THR A 98 11.21 -30.47 -7.37
C THR A 98 11.67 -31.73 -6.65
N GLU A 99 12.30 -31.58 -5.49
CA GLU A 99 12.90 -32.69 -4.74
C GLU A 99 11.95 -33.36 -3.74
N ILE A 100 10.71 -32.86 -3.63
CA ILE A 100 9.71 -33.35 -2.68
C ILE A 100 8.55 -33.97 -3.45
N PRO A 101 8.03 -35.14 -3.03
CA PRO A 101 6.87 -35.72 -3.67
C PRO A 101 5.66 -34.80 -3.56
N GLN A 102 4.97 -34.65 -4.69
CA GLN A 102 3.80 -33.82 -4.82
C GLN A 102 2.68 -34.37 -3.94
N THR A 103 2.44 -33.68 -2.83
CA THR A 103 1.29 -33.91 -1.96
C THR A 103 0.39 -32.71 -2.05
N LYS A 104 -0.88 -32.88 -1.68
CA LYS A 104 -1.85 -31.78 -1.62
C LYS A 104 -1.36 -30.58 -0.78
N THR A 105 -0.50 -30.80 0.21
CA THR A 105 0.10 -29.69 0.98
C THR A 105 1.18 -28.94 0.19
N ILE A 106 1.99 -29.65 -0.59
CA ILE A 106 3.05 -29.03 -1.41
C ILE A 106 2.46 -28.25 -2.58
N SER A 107 1.37 -28.74 -3.21
CA SER A 107 0.65 -27.98 -4.22
C SER A 107 0.11 -26.66 -3.67
N LEU A 108 -0.46 -26.68 -2.47
CA LEU A 108 -0.96 -25.45 -1.80
C LEU A 108 0.16 -24.46 -1.48
N ILE A 109 1.33 -24.95 -1.10
CA ILE A 109 2.50 -24.10 -0.85
C ILE A 109 3.00 -23.49 -2.18
N SER A 110 2.99 -24.27 -3.27
CA SER A 110 3.28 -23.77 -4.62
C SER A 110 2.30 -22.68 -5.04
N ASP A 111 1.00 -22.90 -4.87
CA ASP A 111 -0.05 -21.92 -5.18
C ASP A 111 0.16 -20.61 -4.42
N TYR A 112 0.57 -20.69 -3.15
CA TYR A 112 0.93 -19.50 -2.36
C TYR A 112 2.15 -18.78 -2.93
N PHE A 113 3.19 -19.52 -3.34
CA PHE A 113 4.38 -18.89 -3.91
C PHE A 113 4.06 -18.17 -5.22
N ASP A 114 3.32 -18.80 -6.13
CA ASP A 114 2.86 -18.15 -7.37
C ASP A 114 2.03 -16.90 -7.06
N TYR A 115 1.14 -16.98 -6.08
CA TYR A 115 0.33 -15.86 -5.63
C TYR A 115 1.18 -14.71 -5.06
N SER A 116 2.21 -15.02 -4.28
CA SER A 116 3.09 -13.98 -3.72
C SER A 116 3.89 -13.24 -4.79
N GLU A 117 4.23 -13.88 -5.91
CA GLU A 117 4.81 -13.20 -7.08
C GLU A 117 3.82 -12.19 -7.67
N HIS A 118 2.55 -12.59 -7.87
CA HIS A 118 1.52 -11.68 -8.39
C HIS A 118 1.29 -10.47 -7.47
N THR A 119 1.27 -10.71 -6.16
CA THR A 119 1.12 -9.64 -5.16
C THR A 119 2.29 -8.66 -5.20
N ASN A 120 3.51 -9.16 -5.42
CA ASN A 120 4.71 -8.34 -5.58
C ASN A 120 4.63 -7.45 -6.82
N HIS A 121 4.24 -8.00 -7.97
CA HIS A 121 4.02 -7.21 -9.18
C HIS A 121 3.01 -6.08 -8.97
N LEU A 122 1.84 -6.40 -8.40
CA LEU A 122 0.82 -5.40 -8.09
C LEU A 122 1.34 -4.31 -7.13
N CYS A 123 2.11 -4.67 -6.11
CA CYS A 123 2.66 -3.68 -5.17
C CYS A 123 3.70 -2.78 -5.83
N ILE A 124 4.50 -3.31 -6.76
CA ILE A 124 5.49 -2.54 -7.52
C ILE A 124 4.78 -1.58 -8.48
N ASP A 125 3.77 -2.04 -9.21
CA ASP A 125 3.00 -1.18 -10.14
C ASP A 125 2.33 -0.02 -9.39
N LEU A 126 1.73 -0.30 -8.23
CA LEU A 126 1.15 0.74 -7.39
C LEU A 126 2.19 1.68 -6.78
N HIS A 127 3.42 1.22 -6.51
CA HIS A 127 4.50 2.09 -6.07
C HIS A 127 4.91 3.06 -7.18
N TYR A 128 5.01 2.60 -8.43
CA TYR A 128 5.23 3.48 -9.58
C TYR A 128 4.08 4.48 -9.76
N SER A 129 2.82 4.08 -9.56
CA SER A 129 1.68 5.01 -9.57
C SER A 129 1.83 6.12 -8.52
N ILE A 130 2.35 5.81 -7.33
CA ILE A 130 2.62 6.81 -6.28
C ILE A 130 3.72 7.78 -6.73
N GLY A 131 4.83 7.27 -7.25
CA GLY A 131 5.92 8.09 -7.78
C GLY A 131 5.43 9.00 -8.90
N HIS A 132 4.69 8.46 -9.86
CA HIS A 132 4.12 9.22 -10.97
C HIS A 132 3.14 10.29 -10.49
N ALA A 133 2.27 9.96 -9.52
CA ALA A 133 1.38 10.94 -8.90
C ALA A 133 2.17 12.07 -8.21
N ARG A 134 3.23 11.76 -7.45
CA ARG A 134 4.07 12.80 -6.84
C ARG A 134 4.67 13.72 -7.89
N THR A 135 5.20 13.18 -8.99
CA THR A 135 5.76 13.97 -10.10
C THR A 135 4.73 14.85 -10.80
N ILE A 136 3.51 14.34 -11.04
CA ILE A 136 2.43 15.16 -11.62
C ILE A 136 2.08 16.30 -10.66
N TYR A 137 1.94 16.02 -9.36
CA TYR A 137 1.42 16.99 -8.41
C TYR A 137 2.46 17.95 -7.81
N ASP A 138 3.75 17.69 -7.98
CA ASP A 138 4.82 18.52 -7.43
C ASP A 138 4.78 19.97 -7.97
N PRO A 139 4.69 20.21 -9.29
CA PRO A 139 4.63 21.57 -9.83
C PRO A 139 3.35 22.32 -9.43
N LEU A 140 2.26 21.62 -9.05
CA LEU A 140 1.03 22.28 -8.60
C LEU A 140 1.24 23.06 -7.30
N LYS A 141 2.21 22.68 -6.47
CA LYS A 141 2.52 23.41 -5.23
C LYS A 141 2.95 24.84 -5.52
N ASP A 142 3.74 25.04 -6.58
CA ASP A 142 4.22 26.34 -7.01
C ASP A 142 3.18 27.11 -7.83
N ILE A 143 2.46 26.41 -8.73
CA ILE A 143 1.40 27.02 -9.55
C ILE A 143 0.31 27.63 -8.66
N LEU A 144 -0.05 26.95 -7.57
CA LEU A 144 -1.07 27.45 -6.64
C LEU A 144 -0.65 28.71 -5.86
N LEU A 145 0.60 29.17 -5.99
CA LEU A 145 1.08 30.42 -5.41
C LEU A 145 1.04 31.59 -6.40
N LEU A 146 0.77 31.34 -7.68
CA LEU A 146 0.72 32.37 -8.72
C LEU A 146 -0.51 33.29 -8.57
N PRO A 147 -0.38 34.59 -8.91
CA PRO A 147 -1.53 35.48 -9.02
C PRO A 147 -2.38 35.17 -10.27
N SER A 148 -3.55 35.79 -10.35
CA SER A 148 -4.36 35.82 -11.57
C SER A 148 -3.83 36.93 -12.48
N PRO A 149 -3.68 36.71 -13.81
CA PRO A 149 -4.18 35.58 -14.62
C PRO A 149 -3.18 34.44 -14.85
N GLU A 150 -1.95 34.51 -14.35
CA GLU A 150 -0.88 33.54 -14.61
C GLU A 150 -1.27 32.12 -14.20
N ILE A 151 -2.04 31.99 -13.13
CA ILE A 151 -2.51 30.71 -12.62
C ILE A 151 -3.48 29.98 -13.57
N SER A 152 -4.36 30.71 -14.26
CA SER A 152 -5.29 30.12 -15.23
C SER A 152 -4.57 29.55 -16.45
N ILE A 153 -3.54 30.26 -16.92
CA ILE A 153 -2.69 29.80 -18.01
C ILE A 153 -1.93 28.53 -17.60
N ALA A 154 -1.43 28.50 -16.36
CA ALA A 154 -0.74 27.34 -15.81
C ALA A 154 -1.65 26.10 -15.68
N PHE A 155 -2.91 26.27 -15.29
CA PHE A 155 -3.88 25.17 -15.23
C PHE A 155 -4.13 24.51 -16.60
N GLY A 156 -4.20 25.29 -17.69
CA GLY A 156 -4.36 24.74 -19.04
C GLY A 156 -3.22 23.79 -19.45
N ARG A 157 -2.00 24.03 -18.96
CA ARG A 157 -0.81 23.19 -19.25
C ARG A 157 -0.82 21.86 -18.48
N PHE A 158 -1.68 21.72 -17.47
CA PHE A 158 -1.75 20.58 -16.57
C PHE A 158 -2.76 19.50 -16.98
N GLN A 159 -3.58 19.75 -18.02
CA GLN A 159 -4.73 18.93 -18.36
C GLN A 159 -4.40 17.63 -19.14
N THR A 160 -3.15 17.42 -19.53
CA THR A 160 -2.73 16.27 -20.36
C THR A 160 -2.31 15.03 -19.57
N ALA A 161 -2.19 15.13 -18.24
CA ALA A 161 -1.80 14.00 -17.42
C ALA A 161 -2.95 12.99 -17.29
N ALA A 162 -2.71 11.76 -17.74
CA ALA A 162 -3.59 10.63 -17.45
C ALA A 162 -3.55 10.30 -15.95
N ASN A 163 -4.63 9.72 -15.42
CA ASN A 163 -4.67 9.30 -14.03
C ASN A 163 -3.60 8.22 -13.77
N PRO A 164 -2.67 8.44 -12.82
CA PRO A 164 -1.62 7.47 -12.51
C PRO A 164 -2.15 6.22 -11.81
N PHE A 165 -3.38 6.27 -11.26
CA PHE A 165 -3.99 5.15 -10.55
C PHE A 165 -4.99 4.41 -11.44
N PRO A 166 -4.94 3.07 -11.47
CA PRO A 166 -5.88 2.28 -12.25
C PRO A 166 -7.30 2.40 -11.67
N GLU A 167 -8.30 2.29 -12.55
CA GLU A 167 -9.68 2.05 -12.13
C GLU A 167 -9.77 0.65 -11.49
N LEU A 168 -10.26 0.60 -10.25
CA LEU A 168 -10.47 -0.65 -9.52
C LEU A 168 -11.98 -0.92 -9.32
N PRO A 169 -12.42 -2.19 -9.32
CA PRO A 169 -11.60 -3.40 -9.28
C PRO A 169 -11.01 -3.78 -10.65
N SER A 170 -9.69 -3.97 -10.70
CA SER A 170 -9.02 -4.62 -11.83
C SER A 170 -9.25 -6.12 -11.74
N ARG A 171 -9.36 -6.78 -12.89
CA ARG A 171 -9.40 -8.26 -13.00
C ARG A 171 -8.28 -8.92 -12.19
N ASP A 172 -7.10 -8.31 -12.12
CA ASP A 172 -5.95 -8.84 -11.40
C ASP A 172 -6.17 -8.75 -9.88
N PHE A 173 -6.77 -7.66 -9.41
CA PHE A 173 -7.07 -7.45 -8.00
C PHE A 173 -8.10 -8.45 -7.47
N ASP A 174 -9.18 -8.65 -8.22
CA ASP A 174 -10.22 -9.63 -7.92
C ASP A 174 -9.66 -11.06 -7.93
N THR A 175 -8.82 -11.36 -8.93
CA THR A 175 -8.15 -12.65 -9.04
C THR A 175 -7.26 -12.93 -7.83
N VAL A 176 -6.50 -11.92 -7.39
CA VAL A 176 -5.64 -11.98 -6.20
C VAL A 176 -6.46 -12.20 -4.94
N GLN A 177 -7.55 -11.46 -4.73
CA GLN A 177 -8.41 -11.61 -3.56
C GLN A 177 -9.12 -12.97 -3.50
N HIS A 178 -9.66 -13.44 -4.63
CA HIS A 178 -10.34 -14.73 -4.72
C HIS A 178 -9.39 -15.88 -4.40
N ARG A 179 -8.16 -15.85 -4.93
CA ARG A 179 -7.14 -16.87 -4.67
C ARG A 179 -6.73 -16.92 -3.19
N LEU A 180 -6.59 -15.78 -2.52
CA LEU A 180 -6.32 -15.76 -1.07
C LEU A 180 -7.45 -16.38 -0.25
N GLN A 181 -8.69 -16.09 -0.63
CA GLN A 181 -9.85 -16.65 0.05
C GLN A 181 -9.88 -18.17 -0.13
N ALA A 182 -9.66 -18.67 -1.35
CA ALA A 182 -9.56 -20.10 -1.63
C ALA A 182 -8.43 -20.77 -0.82
N LEU A 183 -7.23 -20.18 -0.78
CA LEU A 183 -6.12 -20.69 0.02
C LEU A 183 -6.48 -20.76 1.51
N ARG A 184 -7.06 -19.70 2.04
CA ARG A 184 -7.50 -19.65 3.44
C ARG A 184 -8.49 -20.76 3.75
N ASP A 185 -9.50 -20.95 2.91
CA ASP A 185 -10.54 -21.96 3.11
C ASP A 185 -9.98 -23.39 3.00
N LEU A 186 -9.03 -23.59 2.08
CA LEU A 186 -8.31 -24.86 1.94
C LEU A 186 -7.41 -25.14 3.15
N LEU A 187 -6.62 -24.17 3.62
CA LEU A 187 -5.81 -24.30 4.84
C LEU A 187 -6.69 -24.61 6.05
N ASN A 188 -7.82 -23.91 6.20
CA ASN A 188 -8.79 -24.19 7.26
C ASN A 188 -9.35 -25.62 7.19
N THR A 189 -9.62 -26.11 5.97
CA THR A 189 -10.14 -27.46 5.76
C THR A 189 -9.08 -28.52 6.07
N GLU A 190 -7.84 -28.33 5.64
CA GLU A 190 -6.73 -29.24 5.96
C GLU A 190 -6.39 -29.22 7.46
N MET A 191 -6.45 -28.06 8.11
CA MET A 191 -6.34 -27.95 9.57
C MET A 191 -7.42 -28.76 10.28
N LYS A 192 -8.69 -28.62 9.86
CA LYS A 192 -9.80 -29.42 10.41
C LYS A 192 -9.51 -30.91 10.26
N ARG A 193 -9.14 -31.38 9.06
CA ARG A 193 -8.81 -32.79 8.79
C ARG A 193 -7.64 -33.31 9.65
N ARG A 194 -6.57 -32.51 9.83
CA ARG A 194 -5.36 -32.90 10.57
C ARG A 194 -5.52 -32.83 12.08
N ARG A 195 -6.39 -31.94 12.60
CA ARG A 195 -6.77 -31.91 14.03
C ARG A 195 -7.36 -33.25 14.49
N TRP A 196 -8.01 -33.99 13.58
CA TRP A 196 -8.47 -35.37 13.80
C TRP A 196 -7.38 -36.44 13.73
N ARG A 197 -6.18 -36.16 13.17
CA ARG A 197 -5.12 -37.15 12.88
C ARG A 197 -3.77 -36.92 13.59
N ARG A 198 -3.61 -35.81 14.31
CA ARG A 198 -2.38 -35.22 14.93
C ARG A 198 -0.99 -35.84 14.62
N LYS A 199 -0.13 -34.99 14.02
CA LYS A 199 1.23 -34.66 14.49
C LYS A 199 1.26 -33.13 14.72
N SER A 200 1.69 -32.69 15.90
CA SER A 200 1.40 -31.35 16.47
C SER A 200 2.08 -30.16 15.77
N GLY A 201 3.26 -30.35 15.16
CA GLY A 201 4.03 -29.25 14.54
C GLY A 201 3.48 -28.75 13.21
N GLU A 202 2.98 -29.64 12.35
CA GLU A 202 2.47 -29.25 11.02
C GLU A 202 1.14 -28.48 11.10
N ILE A 203 0.33 -28.75 12.13
CA ILE A 203 -0.92 -28.03 12.38
C ILE A 203 -0.64 -26.57 12.75
N MET A 204 0.37 -26.33 13.60
CA MET A 204 0.74 -24.98 14.04
C MET A 204 1.24 -24.12 12.87
N GLN A 205 2.03 -24.70 11.97
CA GLN A 205 2.50 -23.99 10.77
C GLN A 205 1.37 -23.66 9.79
N MET A 206 0.41 -24.57 9.59
CA MET A 206 -0.77 -24.30 8.77
C MET A 206 -1.67 -23.22 9.38
N GLU A 207 -1.78 -23.18 10.71
CA GLU A 207 -2.55 -22.14 11.41
C GLU A 207 -1.90 -20.77 11.26
N GLU A 208 -0.58 -20.71 11.37
CA GLU A 208 0.18 -19.48 11.11
C GLU A 208 0.06 -19.02 9.65
N ALA A 209 0.06 -19.95 8.68
CA ALA A 209 -0.15 -19.63 7.27
C ALA A 209 -1.60 -19.20 6.96
N ALA A 210 -2.59 -19.73 7.68
CA ALA A 210 -3.99 -19.33 7.52
C ALA A 210 -4.26 -17.94 8.12
N LYS A 211 -3.68 -17.64 9.30
CA LYS A 211 -3.63 -16.28 9.87
C LYS A 211 -2.91 -15.33 8.92
N GLY A 212 -1.79 -15.80 8.38
CA GLY A 212 -1.16 -15.45 7.12
C GLY A 212 -2.12 -14.83 6.10
N ALA A 213 -2.76 -15.71 5.34
CA ALA A 213 -3.66 -15.36 4.26
C ALA A 213 -4.77 -14.37 4.67
N PHE A 214 -5.29 -14.45 5.91
CA PHE A 214 -6.32 -13.53 6.39
C PHE A 214 -5.83 -12.09 6.53
N VAL A 215 -4.66 -11.88 7.14
CA VAL A 215 -4.09 -10.53 7.31
C VAL A 215 -3.77 -9.94 5.94
N LEU A 216 -3.15 -10.72 5.05
CA LEU A 216 -2.82 -10.27 3.70
C LEU A 216 -4.06 -9.85 2.89
N ARG A 217 -5.16 -10.60 3.02
CA ARG A 217 -6.44 -10.24 2.37
C ARG A 217 -6.99 -8.89 2.86
N ASN A 218 -6.88 -8.62 4.17
CA ASN A 218 -7.35 -7.35 4.72
C ASN A 218 -6.45 -6.18 4.33
N GLU A 219 -5.13 -6.39 4.27
CA GLU A 219 -4.18 -5.40 3.75
C GLU A 219 -4.50 -5.06 2.29
N LEU A 220 -4.73 -6.06 1.45
CA LEU A 220 -5.13 -5.83 0.07
C LEU A 220 -6.45 -5.07 -0.02
N ARG A 221 -7.49 -5.46 0.71
CA ARG A 221 -8.75 -4.68 0.71
C ARG A 221 -8.54 -3.21 1.13
N THR A 222 -7.57 -2.96 2.00
CA THR A 222 -7.21 -1.61 2.42
C THR A 222 -6.49 -0.86 1.29
N ILE A 223 -5.53 -1.51 0.63
CA ILE A 223 -4.86 -1.01 -0.58
C ILE A 223 -5.88 -0.66 -1.67
N GLU A 224 -6.82 -1.55 -1.95
CA GLU A 224 -7.91 -1.34 -2.93
C GLU A 224 -8.69 -0.06 -2.66
N ARG A 225 -9.15 0.11 -1.41
CA ARG A 225 -9.92 1.30 -1.00
C ARG A 225 -9.10 2.58 -1.12
N LEU A 226 -7.80 2.50 -0.81
CA LEU A 226 -6.90 3.65 -0.95
C LEU A 226 -6.70 4.01 -2.42
N VAL A 227 -6.49 3.03 -3.29
CA VAL A 227 -6.33 3.25 -4.74
C VAL A 227 -7.62 3.80 -5.36
N CYS A 228 -8.80 3.26 -5.05
CA CYS A 228 -10.09 3.83 -5.51
C CYS A 228 -10.25 5.30 -5.07
N ARG A 229 -9.87 5.62 -3.82
CA ARG A 229 -9.98 6.98 -3.30
C ARG A 229 -8.98 7.94 -3.95
N LEU A 230 -7.75 7.48 -4.18
CA LEU A 230 -6.71 8.24 -4.88
C LEU A 230 -7.11 8.49 -6.33
N HIS A 231 -7.58 7.45 -7.03
CA HIS A 231 -8.10 7.55 -8.39
C HIS A 231 -9.21 8.61 -8.48
N ALA A 232 -10.24 8.52 -7.64
CA ALA A 232 -11.33 9.51 -7.63
C ALA A 232 -10.88 10.93 -7.27
N THR A 233 -9.87 11.06 -6.39
CA THR A 233 -9.28 12.35 -6.04
C THR A 233 -8.55 12.96 -7.24
N VAL A 234 -7.80 12.15 -8.00
CA VAL A 234 -7.12 12.62 -9.20
C VAL A 234 -8.13 13.06 -10.26
N GLU A 235 -9.17 12.27 -10.53
CA GLU A 235 -10.23 12.65 -11.47
C GLU A 235 -10.91 13.96 -11.05
N SER A 236 -11.21 14.13 -9.77
CA SER A 236 -11.79 15.36 -9.25
C SER A 236 -10.85 16.56 -9.47
N ASN A 237 -9.56 16.42 -9.16
CA ASN A 237 -8.57 17.48 -9.36
C ASN A 237 -8.42 17.84 -10.84
N ILE A 238 -8.43 16.86 -11.75
CA ILE A 238 -8.44 17.09 -13.20
C ILE A 238 -9.67 17.92 -13.60
N GLY A 239 -10.85 17.59 -13.04
CA GLY A 239 -12.07 18.37 -13.24
C GLY A 239 -11.95 19.83 -12.75
N TRP A 240 -11.36 20.04 -11.57
CA TRP A 240 -11.10 21.39 -11.04
C TRP A 240 -10.12 22.18 -11.90
N LEU A 241 -9.03 21.56 -12.35
CA LEU A 241 -8.04 22.19 -13.24
C LEU A 241 -8.65 22.61 -14.58
N ARG A 242 -9.58 21.82 -15.13
CA ARG A 242 -10.35 22.20 -16.34
C ARG A 242 -11.23 23.43 -16.10
N MET A 243 -11.84 23.55 -14.93
CA MET A 243 -12.65 24.73 -14.60
C MET A 243 -11.79 26.00 -14.39
N GLY A 244 -10.59 25.85 -13.83
CA GLY A 244 -9.71 26.97 -13.45
C GLY A 244 -9.07 27.73 -14.62
N GLU A 245 -9.17 27.21 -15.84
CA GLU A 245 -8.79 27.92 -17.06
C GLU A 245 -9.60 29.23 -17.23
N ARG A 246 -10.82 29.27 -16.69
CA ARG A 246 -11.62 30.48 -16.59
C ARG A 246 -11.11 31.33 -15.44
N THR A 247 -10.52 32.49 -15.75
CA THR A 247 -9.95 33.45 -14.78
C THR A 247 -10.90 33.81 -13.64
N GLU A 248 -12.21 33.87 -13.93
CA GLU A 248 -13.31 34.17 -12.99
C GLU A 248 -13.39 33.19 -11.81
N VAL A 249 -13.06 31.91 -12.03
CA VAL A 249 -13.20 30.83 -11.03
C VAL A 249 -11.84 30.25 -10.61
N ALA A 250 -10.74 30.75 -11.18
CA ALA A 250 -9.40 30.25 -10.90
C ALA A 250 -9.04 30.29 -9.41
N MET A 251 -9.40 31.37 -8.70
CA MET A 251 -9.15 31.48 -7.27
C MET A 251 -9.99 30.48 -6.43
N MET A 252 -11.23 30.19 -6.86
CA MET A 252 -12.06 29.16 -6.22
C MET A 252 -11.42 27.77 -6.39
N VAL A 253 -10.95 27.48 -7.59
CA VAL A 253 -10.23 26.24 -7.93
C VAL A 253 -8.97 26.08 -7.07
N VAL A 254 -8.22 27.16 -6.84
CA VAL A 254 -7.03 27.14 -5.96
C VAL A 254 -7.38 26.70 -4.55
N LEU A 255 -8.44 27.25 -3.96
CA LEU A 255 -8.83 26.92 -2.59
C LEU A 255 -9.19 25.43 -2.46
N GLU A 256 -9.93 24.90 -3.42
CA GLU A 256 -10.32 23.49 -3.41
C GLU A 256 -9.14 22.55 -3.67
N LEU A 257 -8.27 22.88 -4.63
CA LEU A 257 -7.05 22.11 -4.88
C LEU A 257 -6.13 22.12 -3.65
N ARG A 258 -5.91 23.26 -2.99
CA ARG A 258 -5.12 23.32 -1.75
C ARG A 258 -5.68 22.42 -0.66
N ARG A 259 -7.01 22.38 -0.52
CA ARG A 259 -7.69 21.49 0.43
C ARG A 259 -7.41 20.03 0.10
N ASN A 260 -7.56 19.64 -1.17
CA ASN A 260 -7.37 18.27 -1.63
C ASN A 260 -5.91 17.81 -1.54
N LEU A 261 -4.94 18.65 -1.91
CA LEU A 261 -3.51 18.32 -1.86
C LEU A 261 -3.03 17.97 -0.45
N SER A 262 -3.55 18.67 0.57
CA SER A 262 -3.16 18.43 1.96
C SER A 262 -3.53 17.03 2.46
N GLY A 263 -4.64 16.47 1.95
CA GLY A 263 -5.05 15.10 2.20
C GLY A 263 -4.39 14.11 1.24
N PHE A 264 -4.15 14.51 0.00
CA PHE A 264 -3.60 13.65 -1.06
C PHE A 264 -2.22 13.10 -0.71
N ASP A 265 -1.28 13.96 -0.29
CA ASP A 265 0.07 13.52 0.12
C ASP A 265 0.03 12.52 1.29
N VAL A 266 -0.93 12.70 2.21
CA VAL A 266 -1.13 11.75 3.32
C VAL A 266 -1.63 10.40 2.79
N GLN A 267 -2.59 10.41 1.87
CA GLN A 267 -3.12 9.18 1.27
C GLN A 267 -2.07 8.42 0.45
N LEU A 268 -1.19 9.13 -0.26
CA LEU A 268 -0.05 8.53 -0.97
C LEU A 268 0.90 7.83 0.01
N GLY A 269 1.24 8.51 1.11
CA GLY A 269 2.07 7.91 2.17
C GLY A 269 1.41 6.72 2.86
N ASP A 270 0.10 6.78 3.09
CA ASP A 270 -0.66 5.66 3.67
C ASP A 270 -0.64 4.45 2.72
N LEU A 271 -0.85 4.66 1.42
CA LEU A 271 -0.78 3.60 0.40
C LEU A 271 0.61 2.96 0.39
N GLU A 272 1.68 3.76 0.28
CA GLU A 272 3.07 3.29 0.29
C GLU A 272 3.39 2.46 1.54
N GLN A 273 2.90 2.89 2.71
CA GLN A 273 3.07 2.17 3.97
C GLN A 273 2.36 0.81 3.96
N HIS A 274 1.15 0.73 3.40
CA HIS A 274 0.41 -0.52 3.25
C HIS A 274 1.04 -1.45 2.21
N LEU A 275 1.59 -0.93 1.10
CA LEU A 275 2.35 -1.74 0.12
C LEU A 275 3.56 -2.41 0.78
N CYS A 276 4.35 -1.66 1.55
CA CYS A 276 5.51 -2.21 2.26
C CYS A 276 5.10 -3.23 3.34
N SER A 277 4.00 -2.97 4.04
CA SER A 277 3.46 -3.89 5.05
C SER A 277 2.98 -5.20 4.41
N CYS A 278 2.29 -5.10 3.28
CA CYS A 278 1.84 -6.23 2.47
C CYS A 278 3.02 -7.11 2.04
N LEU A 279 4.07 -6.51 1.47
CA LEU A 279 5.27 -7.24 1.03
C LEU A 279 6.06 -7.85 2.18
N ASN A 280 6.15 -7.16 3.32
CA ASN A 280 6.74 -7.72 4.53
C ASN A 280 6.02 -8.96 5.02
N PHE A 281 4.69 -8.91 5.00
CA PHE A 281 3.87 -10.03 5.38
C PHE A 281 4.02 -11.23 4.44
N VAL A 282 4.05 -10.95 3.13
CA VAL A 282 4.31 -11.95 2.09
C VAL A 282 5.65 -12.63 2.35
N ASN A 283 6.73 -11.87 2.54
CA ASN A 283 8.06 -12.42 2.79
C ASN A 283 8.14 -13.26 4.06
N GLN A 284 7.55 -12.80 5.16
CA GLN A 284 7.51 -13.57 6.40
C GLN A 284 6.81 -14.93 6.20
N THR A 285 5.73 -14.95 5.43
CA THR A 285 4.99 -16.19 5.14
C THR A 285 5.77 -17.09 4.18
N ARG A 286 6.40 -16.52 3.13
CA ARG A 286 7.27 -17.25 2.20
C ARG A 286 8.41 -17.97 2.93
N VAL A 287 9.12 -17.28 3.83
CA VAL A 287 10.22 -17.87 4.63
C VAL A 287 9.72 -19.02 5.50
N LYS A 288 8.58 -18.84 6.20
CA LYS A 288 8.00 -19.89 7.05
C LYS A 288 7.62 -21.14 6.24
N LEU A 289 6.95 -20.96 5.11
CA LEU A 289 6.55 -22.07 4.24
C LEU A 289 7.76 -22.74 3.59
N PHE A 290 8.77 -21.97 3.18
CA PHE A 290 10.01 -22.51 2.63
C PHE A 290 10.76 -23.39 3.65
N HIS A 291 10.89 -22.94 4.90
CA HIS A 291 11.48 -23.79 5.95
C HIS A 291 10.68 -25.08 6.18
N GLN A 292 9.35 -25.04 6.07
CA GLN A 292 8.52 -26.24 6.17
C GLN A 292 8.80 -27.22 5.02
N VAL A 293 8.94 -26.70 3.79
CA VAL A 293 9.32 -27.48 2.60
C VAL A 293 10.69 -28.13 2.83
N MET A 294 11.70 -27.36 3.25
CA MET A 294 13.05 -27.85 3.52
C MET A 294 13.11 -28.85 4.67
N PHE A 295 12.35 -28.64 5.75
CA PHE A 295 12.27 -29.59 6.85
C PHE A 295 11.73 -30.95 6.40
N ARG A 296 10.67 -30.95 5.57
CA ARG A 296 10.10 -32.19 5.02
C ARG A 296 11.08 -32.95 4.12
N ARG A 297 11.91 -32.22 3.37
CA ARG A 297 12.99 -32.81 2.57
C ARG A 297 14.02 -33.54 3.46
N ASN A 298 14.46 -32.93 4.56
CA ASN A 298 15.52 -33.50 5.42
C ASN A 298 15.05 -34.64 6.34
N THR A 299 13.74 -34.78 6.59
CA THR A 299 13.18 -35.86 7.44
C THR A 299 12.86 -37.15 6.69
N ARG A 300 13.35 -37.30 5.45
CA ARG A 300 13.29 -38.52 4.64
C ARG A 300 14.69 -38.93 4.26
#